data_AF-A0A2S2NN23-F1
#
_entry.id   AF-A0A2S2NN23-F1
#
_cell.length_a   1.000
_cell.length_b   1.000
_cell.length_c   1.000
_cell.angle_alpha   90.00
_cell.angle_beta   90.00
_cell.angle_gamma   90.00
#
_symmetry.space_group_name_H-M   'P 1'
#
loop_
_entity.id
_entity.type
_entity.pdbx_description
1 polymer ?
#
loop_
_entity_poly.entity_id
_entity_poly.type
_entity_poly.pdbx_seq_one_letter_code
_entity_poly.pdbx_strand_id
1 'polypeptide(L)'
;DDFGAEDSIRNTQPGHNKSLEESYDAVVIANHEALTKLLDQATSCPKIPKELAALKTKSLEWSSFRVDPTSRLQKAGCAFYNGKWYDVPVVLSISEEPVELNNVLNNHFTMTKVTEFVTRVEKEYSPGAENEKVYVTLWNAHRMEAIESYCKEYNAKYADVTKEAGLILVETVNLLIGLQASDVNRYSLEPFVVTRNCFGADPTVAMVQLETDLQEAEDSLCDIMLKVLRLLAPTWEMTVCLSQVLRQDRPNSLSKCKALLEFWLWGPTGVTVSPDRPLSLKRWLDLERANVLHGHVCSRSTDLSVKQICYMSFLVANDDKLFSDAWTVLSDRKMRPPRDPTISKC
;
A
#
# COMPACT_ATOMS: atom_id res chain seq x y z
N ASP A 1 0.29 -79.14 22.12
CA ASP A 1 -0.24 -79.92 20.99
C ASP A 1 -1.76 -79.78 21.07
N ASP A 2 -2.47 -79.12 20.17
CA ASP A 2 -2.26 -79.03 18.74
C ASP A 2 -2.92 -77.76 18.17
N PHE A 3 -2.41 -77.34 17.02
CA PHE A 3 -2.66 -76.10 16.30
C PHE A 3 -4.05 -76.02 15.67
N GLY A 4 -4.68 -74.85 15.79
CA GLY A 4 -5.84 -74.43 15.00
C GLY A 4 -5.61 -73.00 14.52
N ALA A 5 -4.71 -72.85 13.56
CA ALA A 5 -4.54 -71.62 12.81
C ALA A 5 -5.60 -71.57 11.71
N GLU A 6 -6.53 -70.63 11.79
CA GLU A 6 -7.23 -70.10 10.61
C GLU A 6 -7.84 -68.73 10.94
N ASP A 7 -7.53 -67.78 10.07
CA ASP A 7 -8.27 -66.55 9.78
C ASP A 7 -8.35 -65.45 10.85
N SER A 8 -7.23 -64.74 11.01
CA SER A 8 -7.34 -63.27 11.09
C SER A 8 -6.10 -62.57 10.55
N ILE A 9 -5.83 -62.78 9.25
CA ILE A 9 -5.08 -61.77 8.48
C ILE A 9 -6.04 -60.58 8.34
N ARG A 10 -6.07 -59.74 9.37
CA ARG A 10 -6.54 -58.35 9.21
C ARG A 10 -5.66 -57.75 8.13
N ASN A 11 -6.28 -57.53 6.98
CA ASN A 11 -5.86 -56.55 5.99
C ASN A 11 -5.42 -55.26 6.70
N THR A 12 -4.14 -55.14 7.01
CA THR A 12 -3.48 -53.83 6.98
C THR A 12 -3.47 -53.42 5.52
N GLN A 13 -4.57 -52.83 5.07
CA GLN A 13 -4.51 -51.95 3.92
C GLN A 13 -3.37 -50.97 4.17
N PRO A 14 -2.39 -50.85 3.26
CA PRO A 14 -1.45 -49.75 3.35
C PRO A 14 -2.28 -48.48 3.23
N GLY A 15 -2.35 -47.72 4.33
CA GLY A 15 -3.03 -46.43 4.39
C GLY A 15 -2.59 -45.61 3.19
N HIS A 16 -3.58 -45.05 2.49
CA HIS A 16 -3.45 -44.23 1.29
C HIS A 16 -2.15 -43.42 1.28
N ASN A 17 -1.18 -43.82 0.46
CA ASN A 17 -0.17 -42.90 0.00
C ASN A 17 -0.91 -41.85 -0.84
N LYS A 18 -1.21 -40.69 -0.25
CA LYS A 18 -1.56 -39.49 -1.01
C LYS A 18 -0.51 -39.33 -2.11
N SER A 19 -0.94 -38.99 -3.32
CA SER A 19 0.01 -38.81 -4.42
C SER A 19 0.98 -37.66 -4.06
N LEU A 20 2.20 -37.68 -4.61
CA LEU A 20 3.16 -36.59 -4.40
C LEU A 20 2.60 -35.25 -4.91
N GLU A 21 1.76 -35.31 -5.94
CA GLU A 21 1.03 -34.18 -6.51
C GLU A 21 -0.02 -33.63 -5.55
N GLU A 22 -0.86 -34.48 -4.97
CA GLU A 22 -1.81 -34.09 -3.91
C GLU A 22 -1.09 -33.49 -2.69
N SER A 23 0.09 -34.01 -2.37
CA SER A 23 0.92 -33.49 -1.28
C SER A 23 1.48 -32.11 -1.61
N TYR A 24 1.93 -31.88 -2.85
CA TYR A 24 2.38 -30.57 -3.32
C TYR A 24 1.25 -29.54 -3.28
N ASP A 25 0.09 -29.87 -3.86
CA ASP A 25 -1.07 -28.96 -3.90
C ASP A 25 -1.54 -28.57 -2.50
N ALA A 26 -1.57 -29.53 -1.56
CA ALA A 26 -1.90 -29.26 -0.17
C ALA A 26 -0.93 -28.26 0.48
N VAL A 27 0.39 -28.38 0.21
CA VAL A 27 1.40 -27.45 0.73
C VAL A 27 1.25 -26.06 0.12
N VAL A 28 0.99 -25.97 -1.19
CA VAL A 28 0.77 -24.68 -1.87
C VAL A 28 -0.43 -23.95 -1.28
N ILE A 29 -1.55 -24.65 -1.08
CA ILE A 29 -2.75 -24.08 -0.45
C ILE A 29 -2.46 -23.63 0.98
N ALA A 30 -1.80 -24.48 1.78
CA ALA A 30 -1.45 -24.15 3.16
C ALA A 30 -0.53 -22.91 3.24
N ASN A 31 0.44 -22.79 2.34
CA ASN A 31 1.32 -21.63 2.28
C ASN A 31 0.55 -20.36 1.89
N HIS A 32 -0.32 -20.45 0.89
CA HIS A 32 -1.15 -19.32 0.50
C HIS A 32 -2.06 -18.85 1.66
N GLU A 33 -2.77 -19.78 2.31
CA GLU A 33 -3.62 -19.46 3.47
C GLU A 33 -2.85 -18.89 4.66
N ALA A 34 -1.64 -19.40 4.92
CA ALA A 34 -0.79 -18.89 6.00
C ALA A 34 -0.36 -17.45 5.73
N LEU A 35 0.03 -17.13 4.49
CA LEU A 35 0.37 -15.75 4.10
C LEU A 35 -0.83 -14.82 4.22
N THR A 36 -2.00 -15.24 3.75
CA THR A 36 -3.23 -14.45 3.88
C THR A 36 -3.52 -14.15 5.35
N LYS A 37 -3.44 -15.14 6.23
CA LYS A 37 -3.65 -14.93 7.68
C LYS A 37 -2.62 -14.01 8.32
N LEU A 38 -1.35 -14.11 7.93
CA LEU A 38 -0.30 -13.21 8.42
C LEU A 38 -0.54 -11.76 7.95
N LEU A 39 -0.93 -11.60 6.69
CA LEU A 39 -1.27 -10.31 6.11
C LEU A 39 -2.48 -9.69 6.83
N ASP A 40 -3.55 -10.46 7.03
CA ASP A 40 -4.73 -10.04 7.78
C ASP A 40 -4.36 -9.62 9.20
N GLN A 41 -3.53 -10.41 9.90
CA GLN A 41 -3.05 -10.05 11.25
C GLN A 41 -2.28 -8.73 11.26
N ALA A 42 -1.36 -8.53 10.31
CA ALA A 42 -0.55 -7.32 10.20
C ALA A 42 -1.35 -6.06 9.78
N THR A 43 -2.52 -6.25 9.16
CA THR A 43 -3.36 -5.17 8.62
C THR A 43 -4.69 -4.96 9.39
N SER A 44 -5.01 -5.85 10.33
CA SER A 44 -6.30 -5.85 11.05
C SER A 44 -6.47 -4.72 12.06
N CYS A 45 -5.39 -4.21 12.64
CA CYS A 45 -5.48 -3.11 13.60
C CYS A 45 -4.19 -2.29 13.68
N PRO A 46 -4.25 -0.97 13.38
CA PRO A 46 -3.11 -0.11 13.58
C PRO A 46 -2.84 0.04 15.08
N LYS A 47 -1.58 -0.15 15.48
CA LYS A 47 -1.18 -0.04 16.88
C LYS A 47 -0.99 1.44 17.18
N ILE A 48 -1.96 2.03 17.86
CA ILE A 48 -1.77 3.32 18.51
C ILE A 48 -0.63 3.15 19.53
N PRO A 49 0.41 4.00 19.52
CA PRO A 49 1.46 3.96 20.52
C PRO A 49 0.88 3.93 21.93
N LYS A 50 1.42 3.08 22.80
CA LYS A 50 0.85 2.86 24.16
C LYS A 50 0.78 4.16 24.96
N GLU A 51 1.73 5.05 24.72
CA GLU A 51 1.83 6.38 25.28
C GLU A 51 0.62 7.24 24.93
N LEU A 52 0.09 7.10 23.71
CA LEU A 52 -1.04 7.85 23.20
C LEU A 52 -2.39 7.17 23.50
N ALA A 53 -2.40 5.88 23.84
CA ALA A 53 -3.62 5.12 24.10
C ALA A 53 -4.47 5.75 25.24
N ALA A 54 -3.83 6.35 26.25
CA ALA A 54 -4.51 7.00 27.36
C ALA A 54 -5.33 8.24 26.93
N LEU A 55 -4.99 8.87 25.79
CA LEU A 55 -5.63 10.09 25.32
C LEU A 55 -7.09 9.89 24.90
N LYS A 56 -7.47 8.68 24.51
CA LYS A 56 -8.85 8.32 24.10
C LYS A 56 -9.91 8.59 25.17
N THR A 57 -9.51 8.63 26.44
CA THR A 57 -10.43 8.78 27.58
C THR A 57 -10.31 10.15 28.27
N LYS A 58 -9.42 11.02 27.77
CA LYS A 58 -9.19 12.34 28.36
C LYS A 58 -10.06 13.39 27.69
N SER A 59 -10.47 14.38 28.48
CA SER A 59 -10.99 15.63 27.94
C SER A 59 -9.80 16.45 27.46
N LEU A 60 -9.69 16.63 26.15
CA LEU A 60 -8.58 17.31 25.49
C LEU A 60 -8.99 18.70 25.01
N GLU A 61 -8.05 19.63 25.09
CA GLU A 61 -8.17 20.98 24.55
C GLU A 61 -6.95 21.30 23.68
N TRP A 62 -7.05 22.31 22.82
CA TRP A 62 -5.93 22.76 21.98
C TRP A 62 -4.66 23.03 22.80
N SER A 63 -4.82 23.69 23.95
CA SER A 63 -3.77 24.02 24.92
C SER A 63 -3.06 22.80 25.52
N SER A 64 -3.60 21.59 25.34
CA SER A 64 -2.97 20.34 25.79
C SER A 64 -1.73 19.98 24.95
N PHE A 65 -1.51 20.65 23.82
CA PHE A 65 -0.46 20.35 22.85
C PHE A 65 0.44 21.56 22.61
N ARG A 66 1.73 21.29 22.36
CA ARG A 66 2.65 22.29 21.82
C ARG A 66 2.70 22.11 20.30
N VAL A 67 2.20 23.07 19.55
CA VAL A 67 2.06 22.99 18.09
C VAL A 67 3.09 23.87 17.42
N ASP A 68 3.66 23.38 16.31
CA ASP A 68 4.59 24.15 15.48
C ASP A 68 3.81 24.83 14.34
N PRO A 69 3.58 26.16 14.41
CA PRO A 69 2.82 26.88 13.38
C PRO A 69 3.52 26.89 12.01
N THR A 70 4.83 26.66 11.97
CA THR A 70 5.61 26.67 10.71
C THR A 70 5.48 25.38 9.93
N SER A 71 4.99 24.32 10.56
CA SER A 71 4.85 22.99 9.98
C SER A 71 3.57 22.77 9.17
N ARG A 72 2.78 23.83 8.96
CA ARG A 72 1.45 23.76 8.35
C ARG A 72 1.47 23.08 6.97
N LEU A 73 0.66 22.04 6.82
CA LEU A 73 0.31 21.42 5.54
C LEU A 73 -1.21 21.52 5.32
N GLN A 74 -1.63 22.26 4.30
CA GLN A 74 -3.05 22.39 3.93
C GLN A 74 -3.40 21.35 2.86
N LYS A 75 -4.42 20.51 3.14
CA LYS A 75 -4.91 19.44 2.27
C LYS A 75 -6.42 19.22 2.45
N ALA A 76 -7.18 19.25 1.37
CA ALA A 76 -8.62 18.98 1.29
C ALA A 76 -9.41 19.69 2.40
N GLY A 77 -9.30 21.02 2.47
CA GLY A 77 -9.96 21.81 3.53
C GLY A 77 -9.41 21.60 4.96
N CYS A 78 -8.45 20.70 5.16
CA CYS A 78 -7.86 20.38 6.45
C CYS A 78 -6.42 20.94 6.57
N ALA A 79 -6.07 21.46 7.74
CA ALA A 79 -4.72 21.93 8.06
C ALA A 79 -4.05 20.97 9.05
N PHE A 80 -2.90 20.39 8.66
CA PHE A 80 -2.09 19.52 9.50
C PHE A 80 -0.90 20.27 10.09
N TYR A 81 -0.60 20.00 11.36
CA TYR A 81 0.50 20.59 12.10
C TYR A 81 1.25 19.51 12.88
N ASN A 82 2.58 19.61 12.89
CA ASN A 82 3.39 18.88 13.83
C ASN A 82 3.19 19.45 15.23
N GLY A 83 3.13 18.57 16.21
CA GLY A 83 3.01 18.97 17.60
C GLY A 83 3.63 17.97 18.55
N LYS A 84 3.48 18.26 19.84
CA LYS A 84 3.89 17.39 20.93
C LYS A 84 2.83 17.38 22.02
N TRP A 85 2.52 16.18 22.50
CA TRP A 85 1.84 15.98 23.77
C TRP A 85 2.90 15.65 24.83
N TYR A 86 3.19 16.62 25.71
CA TYR A 86 4.43 16.63 26.51
C TYR A 86 5.68 16.51 25.61
N ASP A 87 6.37 15.38 25.65
CA ASP A 87 7.54 15.08 24.82
C ASP A 87 7.23 14.05 23.71
N VAL A 88 5.99 13.54 23.67
CA VAL A 88 5.57 12.58 22.66
C VAL A 88 5.19 13.33 21.38
N PRO A 89 5.87 13.07 20.24
CA PRO A 89 5.52 13.70 18.98
C PRO A 89 4.14 13.24 18.52
N VAL A 90 3.39 14.14 17.91
CA VAL A 90 2.05 13.90 17.35
C VAL A 90 1.83 14.78 16.13
N VAL A 91 0.82 14.46 15.33
CA VAL A 91 0.30 15.37 14.30
C VAL A 91 -1.12 15.75 14.70
N LEU A 92 -1.47 17.03 14.59
CA LEU A 92 -2.83 17.53 14.78
C LEU A 92 -3.36 18.02 13.45
N SER A 93 -4.59 17.63 13.12
CA SER A 93 -5.29 18.18 11.97
C SER A 93 -6.50 18.99 12.42
N ILE A 94 -6.76 20.08 11.71
CA ILE A 94 -7.83 21.04 12.01
C ILE A 94 -8.73 21.17 10.78
N SER A 95 -10.03 21.08 10.99
CA SER A 95 -11.04 21.11 9.94
C SER A 95 -12.40 21.55 10.47
N GLU A 96 -13.30 21.91 9.56
CA GLU A 96 -14.71 22.20 9.86
C GLU A 96 -15.54 20.93 10.06
N GLU A 97 -15.06 19.79 9.55
CA GLU A 97 -15.73 18.48 9.59
C GLU A 97 -14.78 17.38 10.12
N PRO A 98 -15.29 16.22 10.55
CA PRO A 98 -14.45 15.07 10.87
C PRO A 98 -13.53 14.70 9.70
N VAL A 99 -12.27 14.44 10.01
CA VAL A 99 -11.26 14.02 9.03
C VAL A 99 -10.97 12.55 9.21
N GLU A 100 -10.97 11.84 8.09
CA GLU A 100 -10.46 10.49 7.99
C GLU A 100 -9.27 10.43 7.03
N LEU A 101 -8.43 9.41 7.21
CA LEU A 101 -7.35 9.11 6.29
C LEU A 101 -7.53 7.73 5.73
N ASN A 102 -7.75 7.69 4.42
CA ASN A 102 -7.75 6.44 3.68
C ASN A 102 -6.31 6.04 3.40
N ASN A 103 -5.86 4.99 4.09
CA ASN A 103 -4.57 4.35 3.86
C ASN A 103 -4.83 3.01 3.18
N VAL A 104 -4.06 2.68 2.13
CA VAL A 104 -4.09 1.33 1.53
C VAL A 104 -3.67 0.28 2.55
N LEU A 105 -2.68 0.63 3.36
CA LEU A 105 -2.12 -0.23 4.37
C LEU A 105 -2.59 0.23 5.74
N ASN A 106 -3.29 -0.65 6.45
CA ASN A 106 -3.71 -0.39 7.81
C ASN A 106 -2.78 -1.08 8.82
N ASN A 107 -1.53 -0.59 8.95
CA ASN A 107 -0.48 -1.27 9.70
C ASN A 107 0.16 -0.37 10.78
N HIS A 108 1.15 -0.90 11.51
CA HIS A 108 1.80 -0.17 12.61
C HIS A 108 2.66 1.04 12.18
N PHE A 109 2.99 1.12 10.90
CA PHE A 109 3.80 2.17 10.31
C PHE A 109 2.98 3.22 9.56
N THR A 110 1.64 3.06 9.50
CA THR A 110 0.77 4.05 8.86
C THR A 110 0.19 5.05 9.83
N MET A 111 -0.20 6.20 9.29
CA MET A 111 -0.76 7.26 10.10
C MET A 111 -2.16 6.87 10.57
N THR A 112 -2.33 6.90 11.90
CA THR A 112 -3.51 6.36 12.58
C THR A 112 -4.12 7.41 13.47
N LYS A 113 -5.45 7.55 13.38
CA LYS A 113 -6.26 8.38 14.25
C LYS A 113 -6.19 7.86 15.69
N VAL A 114 -5.68 8.70 16.60
CA VAL A 114 -5.62 8.40 18.02
C VAL A 114 -6.96 8.72 18.67
N THR A 115 -7.44 9.94 18.46
CA THR A 115 -8.71 10.46 18.97
C THR A 115 -9.07 11.73 18.22
N GLU A 116 -10.31 12.19 18.37
CA GLU A 116 -10.78 13.49 17.88
C GLU A 116 -11.52 14.24 19.00
N PHE A 117 -11.56 15.56 18.89
CA PHE A 117 -12.30 16.43 19.81
C PHE A 117 -12.59 17.77 19.16
N VAL A 118 -13.58 18.48 19.70
CA VAL A 118 -14.00 19.79 19.19
C VAL A 118 -13.57 20.88 20.18
N THR A 119 -12.77 21.82 19.72
CA THR A 119 -12.20 22.86 20.59
C THR A 119 -12.04 24.19 19.87
N ARG A 120 -11.69 25.24 20.62
CA ARG A 120 -11.27 26.52 20.05
C ARG A 120 -9.76 26.48 19.85
N VAL A 121 -9.32 26.95 18.68
CA VAL A 121 -7.90 27.08 18.34
C VAL A 121 -7.53 28.57 18.27
N GLU A 122 -6.25 28.86 18.43
CA GLU A 122 -5.77 30.24 18.31
C GLU A 122 -5.94 30.74 16.86
N LYS A 123 -6.03 32.05 16.68
CA LYS A 123 -6.34 32.69 15.39
C LYS A 123 -5.42 32.23 14.25
N GLU A 124 -4.15 31.98 14.55
CA GLU A 124 -3.16 31.54 13.57
C GLU A 124 -3.43 30.13 13.01
N TYR A 125 -4.20 29.30 13.72
CA TYR A 125 -4.56 27.94 13.32
C TYR A 125 -5.99 27.80 12.79
N SER A 126 -6.82 28.83 12.97
CA SER A 126 -8.24 28.82 12.58
C SER A 126 -8.41 28.73 11.05
N PRO A 127 -9.22 27.79 10.52
CA PRO A 127 -9.60 27.75 9.11
C PRO A 127 -10.64 28.83 8.74
N GLY A 128 -11.36 29.40 9.73
CA GLY A 128 -12.49 30.30 9.52
C GLY A 128 -12.56 31.46 10.54
N ALA A 129 -13.79 31.88 10.89
CA ALA A 129 -14.06 33.05 11.72
C ALA A 129 -13.50 32.91 13.15
N GLU A 130 -13.08 34.04 13.71
CA GLU A 130 -12.47 34.12 15.05
C GLU A 130 -13.47 33.65 16.13
N ASN A 131 -13.08 32.67 16.97
CA ASN A 131 -13.85 32.02 18.06
C ASN A 131 -14.79 30.86 17.71
N GLU A 132 -14.80 30.39 16.46
CA GLU A 132 -15.53 29.16 16.12
C GLU A 132 -14.84 27.92 16.68
N LYS A 133 -15.65 26.90 17.03
CA LYS A 133 -15.12 25.60 17.44
C LYS A 133 -14.86 24.77 16.19
N VAL A 134 -13.72 24.12 16.15
CA VAL A 134 -13.26 23.31 15.02
C VAL A 134 -13.03 21.88 15.45
N TYR A 135 -13.08 20.95 14.50
CA TYR A 135 -12.67 19.58 14.72
C TYR A 135 -11.15 19.51 14.74
N VAL A 136 -10.62 18.90 15.81
CA VAL A 136 -9.20 18.60 15.94
C VAL A 136 -9.05 17.09 16.01
N THR A 137 -8.35 16.53 15.02
CA THR A 137 -8.00 15.11 15.02
C THR A 137 -6.54 14.93 15.41
N LEU A 138 -6.29 14.06 16.37
CA LEU A 138 -4.96 13.70 16.83
C LEU A 138 -4.49 12.43 16.11
N TRP A 139 -3.32 12.50 15.50
CA TRP A 139 -2.69 11.40 14.78
C TRP A 139 -1.36 11.02 15.46
N ASN A 140 -0.94 9.77 15.27
CA ASN A 140 0.40 9.33 15.67
C ASN A 140 1.50 10.04 14.84
N ALA A 141 2.71 10.13 15.40
CA ALA A 141 3.81 10.91 14.84
C ALA A 141 4.24 10.47 13.44
N HIS A 142 3.95 11.30 12.45
CA HIS A 142 4.40 11.14 11.07
C HIS A 142 4.88 12.48 10.53
N ARG A 143 5.88 12.44 9.65
CA ARG A 143 6.12 13.54 8.71
C ARG A 143 5.09 13.38 7.59
N MET A 144 4.35 14.45 7.31
CA MET A 144 3.39 14.48 6.21
C MET A 144 3.83 15.49 5.18
N GLU A 145 3.65 15.15 3.91
CA GLU A 145 3.98 16.02 2.79
C GLU A 145 2.96 15.85 1.68
N ALA A 146 2.74 16.91 0.91
CA ALA A 146 2.02 16.80 -0.35
C ALA A 146 2.75 15.81 -1.27
N ILE A 147 2.01 14.90 -1.93
CA ILE A 147 2.60 13.92 -2.84
C ILE A 147 3.45 14.58 -3.92
N GLU A 148 3.05 15.76 -4.41
CA GLU A 148 3.81 16.50 -5.42
C GLU A 148 5.14 17.04 -4.88
N SER A 149 5.17 17.44 -3.62
CA SER A 149 6.40 17.90 -2.95
C SER A 149 7.35 16.73 -2.71
N TYR A 150 6.80 15.60 -2.27
CA TYR A 150 7.56 14.37 -2.09
C TYR A 150 8.23 13.92 -3.39
N CYS A 151 7.49 13.84 -4.48
CA CYS A 151 8.02 13.42 -5.78
C CYS A 151 9.11 14.36 -6.31
N LYS A 152 8.97 15.68 -6.08
CA LYS A 152 10.00 16.67 -6.44
C LYS A 152 11.29 16.47 -5.64
N GLU A 153 11.18 16.25 -4.32
CA GLU A 153 12.34 15.96 -3.48
C GLU A 153 12.99 14.63 -3.87
N TYR A 154 12.19 13.62 -4.18
CA TYR A 154 12.63 12.30 -4.62
C TYR A 154 13.55 12.39 -5.85
N ASN A 155 13.11 13.10 -6.91
CA ASN A 155 13.90 13.27 -8.13
C ASN A 155 15.21 14.03 -7.90
N ALA A 156 15.25 14.92 -6.92
CA ALA A 156 16.46 15.69 -6.60
C ALA A 156 17.49 14.88 -5.80
N LYS A 157 17.05 13.92 -4.98
CA LYS A 157 17.91 13.21 -4.01
C LYS A 157 18.21 11.76 -4.36
N TYR A 158 17.32 11.07 -5.08
CA TYR A 158 17.30 9.61 -5.16
C TYR A 158 17.20 9.10 -6.60
N ALA A 159 18.01 9.66 -7.51
CA ALA A 159 18.03 9.31 -8.94
C ALA A 159 18.21 7.81 -9.27
N ASP A 160 18.47 6.96 -8.26
CA ASP A 160 18.72 5.52 -8.41
C ASP A 160 17.77 4.61 -7.57
N VAL A 161 16.79 5.15 -6.81
CA VAL A 161 15.94 4.35 -5.89
C VAL A 161 14.60 3.94 -6.53
N THR A 162 14.67 3.36 -7.73
CA THR A 162 13.51 2.93 -8.55
C THR A 162 12.42 2.14 -7.79
N LYS A 163 12.81 1.37 -6.77
CA LYS A 163 11.87 0.59 -5.94
C LYS A 163 10.96 1.44 -5.08
N GLU A 164 11.43 2.56 -4.53
CA GLU A 164 10.59 3.41 -3.67
C GLU A 164 9.52 4.13 -4.50
N ALA A 165 9.91 4.67 -5.65
CA ALA A 165 8.94 5.23 -6.61
C ALA A 165 7.88 4.20 -7.01
N GLY A 166 8.27 2.95 -7.26
CA GLY A 166 7.31 1.89 -7.55
C GLY A 166 6.35 1.61 -6.40
N LEU A 167 6.80 1.60 -5.14
CA LEU A 167 5.92 1.41 -3.97
C LEU A 167 4.88 2.52 -3.86
N ILE A 168 5.29 3.79 -4.00
CA ILE A 168 4.38 4.94 -4.01
C ILE A 168 3.35 4.81 -5.14
N LEU A 169 3.77 4.38 -6.33
CA LEU A 169 2.86 4.15 -7.45
C LEU A 169 1.88 3.00 -7.18
N VAL A 170 2.32 1.91 -6.56
CA VAL A 170 1.47 0.77 -6.17
C VAL A 170 0.43 1.18 -5.14
N GLU A 171 0.82 1.92 -4.10
CA GLU A 171 -0.15 2.42 -3.11
C GLU A 171 -1.11 3.44 -3.72
N THR A 172 -0.61 4.35 -4.55
CA THR A 172 -1.47 5.33 -5.25
C THR A 172 -2.52 4.63 -6.11
N VAL A 173 -2.14 3.65 -6.94
CA VAL A 173 -3.11 2.94 -7.79
C VAL A 173 -4.10 2.12 -6.97
N ASN A 174 -3.71 1.60 -5.80
CA ASN A 174 -4.63 0.91 -4.90
C ASN A 174 -5.68 1.86 -4.30
N LEU A 175 -5.31 3.08 -3.87
CA LEU A 175 -6.27 4.10 -3.42
C LEU A 175 -7.27 4.44 -4.54
N LEU A 176 -6.77 4.62 -5.76
CA LEU A 176 -7.61 4.93 -6.92
C LEU A 176 -8.55 3.78 -7.28
N ILE A 177 -8.09 2.52 -7.21
CA ILE A 177 -8.96 1.35 -7.38
C ILE A 177 -10.03 1.30 -6.28
N GLY A 178 -9.70 1.68 -5.04
CA GLY A 178 -10.65 1.81 -3.95
C GLY A 178 -11.75 2.83 -4.26
N LEU A 179 -11.36 4.03 -4.72
CA LEU A 179 -12.30 5.05 -5.20
C LEU A 179 -13.19 4.53 -6.34
N GLN A 180 -12.59 3.86 -7.33
CA GLN A 180 -13.31 3.26 -8.44
C GLN A 180 -14.35 2.22 -7.98
N ALA A 181 -14.01 1.40 -6.99
CA ALA A 181 -14.92 0.41 -6.39
C ALA A 181 -16.07 1.07 -5.61
N SER A 182 -15.88 2.30 -5.13
CA SER A 182 -16.90 3.16 -4.53
C SER A 182 -17.67 4.02 -5.56
N ASP A 183 -17.58 3.69 -6.86
CA ASP A 183 -18.23 4.40 -7.97
C ASP A 183 -17.79 5.87 -8.13
N VAL A 184 -16.61 6.22 -7.61
CA VAL A 184 -15.98 7.52 -7.83
C VAL A 184 -15.19 7.46 -9.13
N ASN A 185 -15.63 8.21 -10.13
CA ASN A 185 -15.00 8.22 -11.47
C ASN A 185 -14.05 9.40 -11.70
N ARG A 186 -14.21 10.47 -10.91
CA ARG A 186 -13.40 11.69 -10.98
C ARG A 186 -12.99 12.13 -9.61
N TYR A 187 -11.75 12.59 -9.48
CA TYR A 187 -11.20 12.96 -8.18
C TYR A 187 -10.04 13.97 -8.33
N SER A 188 -9.65 14.61 -7.24
CA SER A 188 -8.53 15.55 -7.22
C SER A 188 -7.26 14.86 -6.73
N LEU A 189 -6.09 15.30 -7.21
CA LEU A 189 -4.80 14.90 -6.62
C LEU A 189 -4.56 15.61 -5.28
N GLU A 190 -5.27 16.71 -5.03
CA GLU A 190 -5.06 17.59 -3.88
C GLU A 190 -5.05 16.85 -2.53
N PRO A 191 -5.96 15.89 -2.24
CA PRO A 191 -6.02 15.21 -0.94
C PRO A 191 -4.92 14.18 -0.70
N PHE A 192 -4.11 13.85 -1.72
CA PHE A 192 -3.06 12.84 -1.61
C PHE A 192 -1.84 13.38 -0.85
N VAL A 193 -1.42 12.61 0.14
CA VAL A 193 -0.26 12.90 0.99
C VAL A 193 0.66 11.70 1.08
N VAL A 194 1.95 11.97 1.24
CA VAL A 194 2.93 10.96 1.64
C VAL A 194 3.20 11.14 3.12
N THR A 195 3.06 10.05 3.87
CA THR A 195 3.36 9.98 5.28
C THR A 195 4.61 9.16 5.50
N ARG A 196 5.44 9.56 6.45
CA ARG A 196 6.61 8.81 6.88
C ARG A 196 6.64 8.77 8.39
N ASN A 197 6.65 7.56 8.95
CA ASN A 197 6.77 7.41 10.39
C ASN A 197 8.11 8.04 10.86
N CYS A 198 8.05 8.83 11.93
CA CYS A 198 9.22 9.49 12.52
C CYS A 198 10.34 8.51 12.96
N PHE A 199 10.03 7.21 13.10
CA PHE A 199 10.99 6.15 13.39
C PHE A 199 11.71 5.60 12.14
N GLY A 200 11.67 6.29 11.00
CA GLY A 200 12.45 5.95 9.82
C GLY A 200 11.85 4.84 8.96
N ALA A 201 10.53 4.67 9.00
CA ALA A 201 9.83 3.69 8.15
C ALA A 201 9.80 4.13 6.68
N ASP A 202 9.48 3.17 5.81
CA ASP A 202 9.22 3.44 4.39
C ASP A 202 8.08 4.46 4.23
N PRO A 203 8.13 5.34 3.22
CA PRO A 203 7.05 6.26 2.93
C PRO A 203 5.78 5.50 2.53
N THR A 204 4.62 6.00 2.96
CA THR A 204 3.30 5.48 2.58
C THR A 204 2.40 6.56 2.04
N VAL A 205 1.50 6.22 1.12
CA VAL A 205 0.52 7.13 0.54
C VAL A 205 -0.80 7.02 1.29
N ALA A 206 -1.36 8.17 1.64
CA ALA A 206 -2.69 8.30 2.23
C ALA A 206 -3.49 9.37 1.48
N MET A 207 -4.81 9.30 1.63
CA MET A 207 -5.73 10.28 1.08
C MET A 207 -6.54 10.89 2.22
N VAL A 208 -6.48 12.22 2.34
CA VAL A 208 -7.32 13.01 3.25
C VAL A 208 -8.76 12.95 2.75
N GLN A 209 -9.69 12.62 3.64
CA GLN A 209 -11.12 12.59 3.33
C GLN A 209 -11.88 13.37 4.39
N LEU A 210 -12.60 14.40 3.96
CA LEU A 210 -13.71 14.99 4.69
C LEU A 210 -15.02 14.30 4.32
N GLU A 211 -16.02 14.35 5.20
CA GLU A 211 -17.34 13.73 4.97
C GLU A 211 -18.05 14.28 3.72
N THR A 212 -17.67 15.47 3.24
CA THR A 212 -18.27 16.16 2.09
C THR A 212 -17.44 16.13 0.79
N ASP A 213 -16.33 15.40 0.72
CA ASP A 213 -15.30 15.47 -0.35
C ASP A 213 -15.65 14.81 -1.71
N LEU A 214 -16.86 15.05 -2.25
CA LEU A 214 -17.25 14.58 -3.58
C LEU A 214 -17.75 15.70 -4.51
N GLN A 215 -17.09 16.85 -4.53
CA GLN A 215 -17.47 17.93 -5.44
C GLN A 215 -16.34 18.43 -6.35
N GLU A 216 -16.68 18.46 -7.64
CA GLU A 216 -16.01 19.18 -8.74
C GLU A 216 -14.57 18.80 -9.10
N ALA A 217 -14.28 17.50 -9.18
CA ALA A 217 -13.07 17.05 -9.85
C ALA A 217 -13.27 16.89 -11.37
N GLU A 218 -12.36 17.45 -12.16
CA GLU A 218 -12.35 17.29 -13.63
C GLU A 218 -11.58 16.05 -14.09
N ASP A 219 -10.55 15.64 -13.34
CA ASP A 219 -9.65 14.56 -13.72
C ASP A 219 -10.29 13.18 -13.52
N SER A 220 -10.10 12.29 -14.50
CA SER A 220 -10.35 10.86 -14.29
C SER A 220 -9.36 10.28 -13.29
N LEU A 221 -9.69 9.14 -12.67
CA LEU A 221 -8.74 8.43 -11.81
C LEU A 221 -7.45 8.02 -12.56
N CYS A 222 -7.56 7.70 -13.86
CA CYS A 222 -6.42 7.44 -14.72
C CYS A 222 -5.53 8.68 -14.89
N ASP A 223 -6.11 9.88 -14.98
CA ASP A 223 -5.37 11.14 -15.08
C ASP A 223 -4.61 11.44 -13.79
N ILE A 224 -5.20 11.18 -12.63
CA ILE A 224 -4.51 11.31 -11.33
C ILE A 224 -3.30 10.40 -11.28
N MET A 225 -3.48 9.12 -11.65
CA MET A 225 -2.38 8.16 -11.72
C MET A 225 -1.28 8.61 -12.70
N LEU A 226 -1.66 9.14 -13.86
CA LEU A 226 -0.73 9.69 -14.85
C LEU A 226 0.07 10.88 -14.31
N LYS A 227 -0.55 11.76 -13.51
CA LYS A 227 0.13 12.89 -12.87
C LYS A 227 1.20 12.39 -11.91
N VAL A 228 0.87 11.45 -11.02
CA VAL A 228 1.83 10.87 -10.06
C VAL A 228 2.94 10.10 -10.77
N LEU A 229 2.61 9.31 -11.80
CA LEU A 229 3.58 8.59 -12.63
C LEU A 229 4.61 9.54 -13.27
N ARG A 230 4.16 10.67 -13.82
CA ARG A 230 5.06 11.66 -14.43
C ARG A 230 5.92 12.38 -13.41
N LEU A 231 5.41 12.59 -12.20
CA LEU A 231 6.17 13.22 -11.12
C LEU A 231 7.28 12.30 -10.61
N LEU A 232 7.07 10.98 -10.54
CA LEU A 232 8.08 10.04 -10.04
C LEU A 232 9.01 9.48 -11.12
N ALA A 233 8.49 9.28 -12.34
CA ALA A 233 9.22 8.78 -13.51
C ALA A 233 10.25 7.66 -13.18
N PRO A 234 9.82 6.51 -12.61
CA PRO A 234 10.72 5.51 -12.02
C PRO A 234 11.77 4.99 -13.00
N THR A 235 11.36 4.68 -14.23
CA THR A 235 12.22 4.46 -15.39
C THR A 235 11.48 4.96 -16.62
N TRP A 236 12.21 5.33 -17.68
CA TRP A 236 11.61 5.77 -18.93
C TRP A 236 10.70 4.70 -19.54
N GLU A 237 11.14 3.44 -19.59
CA GLU A 237 10.40 2.32 -20.16
C GLU A 237 9.08 2.08 -19.43
N MET A 238 9.11 2.03 -18.09
CA MET A 238 7.89 1.84 -17.32
C MET A 238 6.96 3.04 -17.41
N THR A 239 7.51 4.25 -17.39
CA THR A 239 6.71 5.48 -17.51
C THR A 239 5.94 5.52 -18.83
N VAL A 240 6.59 5.15 -19.94
CA VAL A 240 5.95 5.09 -21.26
C VAL A 240 4.90 3.99 -21.32
N CYS A 241 5.23 2.77 -20.87
CA CYS A 241 4.31 1.62 -20.90
C CYS A 241 3.04 1.90 -20.08
N LEU A 242 3.19 2.33 -18.82
CA LEU A 242 2.06 2.62 -17.95
C LEU A 242 1.24 3.82 -18.45
N SER A 243 1.91 4.82 -19.04
CA SER A 243 1.20 5.95 -19.65
C SER A 243 0.27 5.51 -20.78
N GLN A 244 0.68 4.56 -21.61
CA GLN A 244 -0.15 4.03 -22.70
C GLN A 244 -1.35 3.24 -22.17
N VAL A 245 -1.18 2.50 -21.07
CA VAL A 245 -2.28 1.76 -20.42
C VAL A 245 -3.30 2.70 -19.78
N LEU A 246 -2.82 3.72 -19.06
CA LEU A 246 -3.68 4.68 -18.37
C LEU A 246 -4.44 5.59 -19.34
N ARG A 247 -3.80 6.03 -20.44
CA ARG A 247 -4.47 6.85 -21.49
C ARG A 247 -5.59 6.13 -22.24
N GLN A 248 -5.69 4.81 -22.14
CA GLN A 248 -6.84 4.10 -22.70
C GLN A 248 -8.13 4.39 -21.92
N ASP A 249 -8.02 4.84 -20.67
CA ASP A 249 -9.11 5.17 -19.75
C ASP A 249 -10.24 4.14 -19.76
N ARG A 250 -9.87 2.86 -19.75
CA ARG A 250 -10.81 1.74 -19.70
C ARG A 250 -11.12 1.40 -18.24
N PRO A 251 -12.25 0.74 -17.95
CA PRO A 251 -12.58 0.30 -16.60
C PRO A 251 -11.51 -0.56 -15.91
N ASN A 252 -10.65 -1.25 -16.68
CA ASN A 252 -9.54 -2.04 -16.15
C ASN A 252 -8.16 -1.41 -16.31
N SER A 253 -8.05 -0.14 -16.72
CA SER A 253 -6.78 0.55 -16.91
C SER A 253 -5.99 0.65 -15.61
N LEU A 254 -6.64 0.97 -14.49
CA LEU A 254 -5.99 1.03 -13.17
C LEU A 254 -5.54 -0.36 -12.70
N SER A 255 -6.40 -1.39 -12.81
CA SER A 255 -6.03 -2.76 -12.44
C SER A 255 -4.88 -3.31 -13.27
N LYS A 256 -4.84 -3.00 -14.58
CA LYS A 256 -3.71 -3.33 -15.46
C LYS A 256 -2.45 -2.57 -15.06
N CYS A 257 -2.56 -1.28 -14.77
CA CYS A 257 -1.45 -0.45 -14.27
C CYS A 257 -0.84 -1.08 -13.00
N LYS A 258 -1.69 -1.45 -12.04
CA LYS A 258 -1.28 -2.18 -10.82
C LYS A 258 -0.53 -3.46 -11.16
N ALA A 259 -1.12 -4.36 -11.94
CA ALA A 259 -0.50 -5.64 -12.28
C ALA A 259 0.89 -5.47 -12.94
N LEU A 260 1.04 -4.48 -13.84
CA LEU A 260 2.32 -4.17 -14.48
C LEU A 260 3.35 -3.60 -13.51
N LEU A 261 2.94 -2.71 -12.60
CA LEU A 261 3.80 -2.15 -11.57
C LEU A 261 4.29 -3.22 -10.59
N GLU A 262 3.38 -4.06 -10.08
CA GLU A 262 3.72 -5.13 -9.16
C GLU A 262 4.63 -6.17 -9.83
N PHE A 263 4.34 -6.54 -11.08
CA PHE A 263 5.21 -7.42 -11.86
C PHE A 263 6.60 -6.81 -12.08
N TRP A 264 6.68 -5.52 -12.39
CA TRP A 264 7.97 -4.84 -12.56
C TRP A 264 8.79 -4.78 -11.26
N LEU A 265 8.12 -4.60 -10.11
CA LEU A 265 8.78 -4.52 -8.81
C LEU A 265 9.26 -5.86 -8.27
N TRP A 266 8.44 -6.89 -8.41
CA TRP A 266 8.61 -8.15 -7.69
C TRP A 266 8.53 -9.39 -8.56
N GLY A 267 8.15 -9.25 -9.83
CA GLY A 267 8.06 -10.37 -10.75
C GLY A 267 9.41 -11.05 -10.99
N PRO A 268 9.39 -12.27 -11.55
CA PRO A 268 10.60 -13.05 -11.77
C PRO A 268 11.59 -12.33 -12.69
N THR A 269 12.82 -12.17 -12.22
CA THR A 269 13.95 -11.71 -13.04
C THR A 269 14.66 -12.95 -13.61
N GLY A 270 14.60 -13.15 -14.93
CA GLY A 270 15.35 -14.23 -15.58
C GLY A 270 14.66 -15.59 -15.70
N VAL A 271 13.33 -15.70 -15.50
CA VAL A 271 12.59 -16.88 -15.95
C VAL A 271 12.65 -16.94 -17.46
N THR A 272 13.48 -17.84 -17.99
CA THR A 272 13.61 -18.08 -19.43
C THR A 272 12.26 -18.50 -20.00
N VAL A 273 11.90 -17.96 -21.17
CA VAL A 273 10.66 -18.31 -21.88
C VAL A 273 10.66 -19.80 -22.20
N SER A 274 10.12 -20.60 -21.28
CA SER A 274 9.85 -22.02 -21.48
C SER A 274 8.52 -22.15 -22.24
N PRO A 275 8.31 -23.23 -23.01
CA PRO A 275 7.03 -23.51 -23.65
C PRO A 275 5.89 -23.70 -22.63
N ASP A 276 6.23 -24.03 -21.38
CA ASP A 276 5.30 -24.19 -20.27
C ASP A 276 5.37 -23.00 -19.30
N ARG A 277 5.15 -21.80 -19.86
CA ARG A 277 5.25 -20.53 -19.15
C ARG A 277 4.27 -20.43 -17.97
N PRO A 278 2.98 -20.78 -18.09
CA PRO A 278 2.04 -20.70 -16.97
C PRO A 278 2.49 -21.56 -15.79
N LEU A 279 2.91 -22.80 -16.04
CA LEU A 279 3.42 -23.67 -14.97
C LEU A 279 4.70 -23.14 -14.33
N SER A 280 5.59 -22.55 -15.13
CA SER A 280 6.84 -21.97 -14.62
C SER A 280 6.57 -20.76 -13.70
N LEU A 281 5.63 -19.89 -14.08
CA LEU A 281 5.19 -18.76 -13.27
C LEU A 281 4.47 -19.20 -12.00
N LYS A 282 3.60 -20.22 -12.10
CA LYS A 282 2.95 -20.83 -10.95
C LYS A 282 3.98 -21.36 -9.94
N ARG A 283 4.94 -22.16 -10.40
CA ARG A 283 6.00 -22.72 -9.55
C ARG A 283 6.88 -21.65 -8.92
N TRP A 284 7.20 -20.59 -9.65
CA TRP A 284 7.93 -19.45 -9.09
C TRP A 284 7.13 -18.81 -7.95
N LEU A 285 5.85 -18.54 -8.16
CA LEU A 285 4.98 -17.95 -7.15
C LEU A 285 4.84 -18.84 -5.91
N ASP A 286 4.67 -20.15 -6.10
CA ASP A 286 4.59 -21.13 -5.01
C ASP A 286 5.88 -21.15 -4.18
N LEU A 287 7.04 -21.06 -4.84
CA LEU A 287 8.35 -20.99 -4.18
C LEU A 287 8.54 -19.69 -3.42
N GLU A 288 8.21 -18.54 -4.02
CA GLU A 288 8.31 -17.25 -3.33
C GLU A 288 7.41 -17.18 -2.10
N ARG A 289 6.17 -17.69 -2.19
CA ARG A 289 5.27 -17.80 -1.03
C ARG A 289 5.89 -18.63 0.10
N ALA A 290 6.49 -19.78 -0.24
CA ALA A 290 7.17 -20.63 0.74
C ALA A 290 8.39 -19.94 1.37
N ASN A 291 9.21 -19.25 0.54
CA ASN A 291 10.40 -18.53 1.00
C ASN A 291 10.05 -17.39 1.95
N VAL A 292 9.01 -16.61 1.64
CA VAL A 292 8.55 -15.50 2.49
C VAL A 292 8.04 -16.01 3.83
N LEU A 293 7.25 -17.09 3.84
CA LEU A 293 6.80 -17.72 5.08
C LEU A 293 7.96 -18.23 5.92
N HIS A 294 8.89 -18.94 5.29
CA HIS A 294 10.06 -19.46 5.98
C HIS A 294 10.90 -18.32 6.58
N GLY A 295 11.14 -17.26 5.80
CA GLY A 295 11.83 -16.06 6.25
C GLY A 295 11.14 -15.39 7.44
N HIS A 296 9.81 -15.27 7.41
CA HIS A 296 9.03 -14.73 8.53
C HIS A 296 9.18 -15.58 9.80
N VAL A 297 9.00 -16.90 9.70
CA VAL A 297 9.16 -17.84 10.83
C VAL A 297 10.57 -17.79 11.41
N CYS A 298 11.59 -17.75 10.56
CA CYS A 298 12.99 -17.68 10.99
C CYS A 298 13.33 -16.34 11.65
N SER A 299 12.79 -15.23 11.14
CA SER A 299 13.03 -13.90 11.70
C SER A 299 12.42 -13.69 13.08
N ARG A 300 11.34 -14.41 13.41
CA ARG A 300 10.51 -14.21 14.61
C ARG A 300 10.04 -12.75 14.79
N SER A 301 10.01 -11.97 13.70
CA SER A 301 9.55 -10.59 13.74
C SER A 301 8.04 -10.57 13.97
N THR A 302 7.59 -9.81 14.96
CA THR A 302 6.16 -9.61 15.23
C THR A 302 5.51 -8.56 14.33
N ASP A 303 6.32 -7.70 13.72
CA ASP A 303 5.84 -6.60 12.88
C ASP A 303 6.40 -6.74 11.46
N LEU A 304 5.55 -6.47 10.47
CA LEU A 304 5.92 -6.45 9.06
C LEU A 304 6.08 -5.01 8.60
N SER A 305 7.19 -4.71 7.92
CA SER A 305 7.38 -3.40 7.29
C SER A 305 6.38 -3.18 6.14
N VAL A 306 6.16 -1.93 5.76
CA VAL A 306 5.36 -1.53 4.59
C VAL A 306 5.78 -2.30 3.34
N LYS A 307 7.08 -2.37 3.07
CA LYS A 307 7.64 -3.16 1.94
C LYS A 307 7.25 -4.64 2.01
N GLN A 308 7.33 -5.25 3.19
CA GLN A 308 6.97 -6.67 3.38
C GLN A 308 5.48 -6.89 3.19
N ILE A 309 4.64 -5.98 3.71
CA ILE A 309 3.18 -6.05 3.55
C ILE A 309 2.81 -5.93 2.08
N CYS A 310 3.33 -4.92 1.36
CA CYS A 310 3.09 -4.76 -0.08
C CYS A 310 3.50 -6.01 -0.89
N TYR A 311 4.66 -6.59 -0.57
CA TYR A 311 5.12 -7.79 -1.26
C TYR A 311 4.27 -9.02 -0.93
N MET A 312 3.87 -9.21 0.33
CA MET A 312 2.95 -10.29 0.71
C MET A 312 1.58 -10.12 0.05
N SER A 313 1.03 -8.90 0.01
CA SER A 313 -0.21 -8.58 -0.71
C SER A 313 -0.09 -8.94 -2.18
N PHE A 314 1.04 -8.65 -2.83
CA PHE A 314 1.31 -9.07 -4.21
C PHE A 314 1.28 -10.60 -4.35
N LEU A 315 1.99 -11.33 -3.49
CA LEU A 315 2.05 -12.81 -3.56
C LEU A 315 0.70 -13.47 -3.29
N VAL A 316 -0.14 -12.89 -2.44
CA VAL A 316 -1.49 -13.40 -2.14
C VAL A 316 -2.46 -13.04 -3.27
N ALA A 317 -2.46 -11.81 -3.77
CA ALA A 317 -3.45 -11.35 -4.73
C ALA A 317 -3.23 -11.83 -6.17
N ASN A 318 -2.02 -12.30 -6.51
CA ASN A 318 -1.67 -12.66 -7.88
C ASN A 318 -1.67 -14.18 -8.13
N ASP A 319 -1.82 -14.54 -9.40
CA ASP A 319 -1.74 -15.89 -9.94
C ASP A 319 -0.89 -15.93 -11.22
N ASP A 320 -0.71 -17.12 -11.80
CA ASP A 320 0.07 -17.31 -13.01
C ASP A 320 -0.54 -16.63 -14.24
N LYS A 321 -1.88 -16.47 -14.27
CA LYS A 321 -2.59 -15.81 -15.36
C LYS A 321 -2.30 -14.31 -15.38
N LEU A 322 -2.39 -13.63 -14.25
CA LEU A 322 -2.09 -12.21 -14.11
C LEU A 322 -0.63 -11.92 -14.49
N PHE A 323 0.30 -12.78 -14.11
CA PHE A 323 1.70 -12.66 -14.52
C PHE A 323 1.91 -12.86 -16.01
N SER A 324 1.23 -13.84 -16.62
CA SER A 324 1.32 -14.06 -18.06
C SER A 324 0.79 -12.86 -18.86
N ASP A 325 -0.29 -12.24 -18.40
CA ASP A 325 -0.87 -11.06 -19.02
C ASP A 325 0.07 -9.84 -18.88
N ALA A 326 0.57 -9.57 -17.67
CA ALA A 326 1.52 -8.48 -17.42
C ALA A 326 2.81 -8.65 -18.23
N TRP A 327 3.37 -9.86 -18.25
CA TRP A 327 4.55 -10.19 -19.04
C TRP A 327 4.34 -9.96 -20.54
N THR A 328 3.16 -10.35 -21.06
CA THR A 328 2.83 -10.19 -22.48
C THR A 328 2.83 -8.70 -22.87
N VAL A 329 2.28 -7.84 -22.02
CA VAL A 329 2.29 -6.38 -22.24
C VAL A 329 3.70 -5.80 -22.15
N LEU A 330 4.49 -6.16 -21.12
CA LEU A 330 5.88 -5.68 -20.97
C LEU A 330 6.82 -6.20 -22.08
N SER A 331 6.50 -7.36 -22.65
CA SER A 331 7.24 -7.95 -23.76
C SER A 331 6.83 -7.39 -25.12
N ASP A 332 5.66 -6.75 -25.23
CA ASP A 332 5.18 -6.18 -26.48
C ASP A 332 6.08 -5.02 -26.91
N ARG A 333 6.68 -5.16 -28.09
CA ARG A 333 7.55 -4.13 -28.69
C ARG A 333 6.80 -2.83 -28.98
N LYS A 334 5.48 -2.87 -29.16
CA LYS A 334 4.64 -1.68 -29.35
C LYS A 334 4.46 -0.88 -28.06
N MET A 335 4.60 -1.53 -26.91
CA MET A 335 4.54 -0.93 -25.58
C MET A 335 5.91 -0.42 -25.11
N ARG A 336 6.99 -0.76 -25.84
CA ARG A 336 8.34 -0.25 -25.57
C ARG A 336 8.53 1.12 -26.23
N PRO A 337 9.25 2.04 -25.57
CA PRO A 337 9.63 3.28 -26.22
C PRO A 337 10.43 3.05 -27.51
N PRO A 338 10.33 3.95 -28.50
CA PRO A 338 11.19 3.91 -29.68
C PRO A 338 12.67 3.90 -29.23
N ARG A 339 13.52 3.17 -29.95
CA ARG A 339 14.94 2.96 -29.61
C ARG A 339 15.84 4.20 -29.78
N ASP A 340 15.31 5.41 -29.77
CA ASP A 340 16.13 6.62 -30.00
C ASP A 340 16.56 7.27 -28.67
N PRO A 341 17.85 7.24 -28.28
CA PRO A 341 18.34 7.75 -27.02
C PRO A 341 18.51 9.29 -27.01
N THR A 342 18.07 10.00 -28.05
CA THR A 342 18.23 11.46 -28.15
C THR A 342 17.23 12.28 -27.33
N ILE A 343 16.26 11.64 -26.66
CA ILE A 343 15.26 12.32 -25.81
C ILE A 343 15.42 11.92 -24.33
N SER A 344 16.65 11.80 -23.84
CA SER A 344 16.95 11.57 -22.40
C SER A 344 17.49 12.83 -21.68
N LYS A 345 17.28 14.03 -22.25
CA LYS A 345 17.54 15.31 -21.58
C LYS A 345 16.60 16.39 -22.12
N CYS A 346 15.37 16.41 -21.62
CA CYS A 346 14.54 17.62 -21.54
C CYS A 346 13.70 17.52 -20.27
#